data_AF-A0A938ZKC0-F1
#
_entry.id   AF-A0A938ZKC0-F1
#
_cell.length_a   1.000
_cell.length_b   1.000
_cell.length_c   1.000
_cell.angle_alpha   90.00
_cell.angle_beta   90.00
_cell.angle_gamma   90.00
#
_symmetry.space_group_name_H-M   'P 1'
#
loop_
_entity.id
_entity.type
_entity.pdbx_description
1 polymer ?
#
loop_
_entity_poly.entity_id
_entity_poly.type
_entity_poly.pdbx_seq_one_letter_code
_entity_poly.pdbx_strand_id
1 'polypeptide(L)' 'MLGVKLEETRVYQEAKQERREELKLELVSRFLARGMSMEEVAQLLDLTIEQVRLATEQESSTST' A
#
# COMPACT_ATOMS: atom_id res chain seq x y z
N MET A 1 -10.96 23.14 -28.26
CA MET A 1 -11.46 21.98 -27.51
C MET A 1 -10.58 21.80 -26.28
N LEU A 2 -11.11 22.14 -25.10
CA LEU A 2 -10.46 22.04 -23.78
C LEU A 2 -10.96 20.75 -23.12
N GLY A 3 -10.24 19.64 -23.25
CA GLY A 3 -10.75 18.36 -22.75
C GLY A 3 -9.70 17.28 -22.56
N VAL A 4 -8.48 17.63 -22.14
CA VAL A 4 -7.42 16.63 -21.83
C VAL A 4 -6.62 16.97 -20.57
N LYS A 5 -6.63 18.22 -20.10
CA LYS A 5 -5.79 18.67 -18.97
C LYS A 5 -6.33 18.39 -17.57
N LEU A 6 -7.53 17.83 -17.43
CA LEU A 6 -8.15 17.57 -16.11
C LEU A 6 -8.08 16.09 -15.72
N GLU A 7 -7.99 15.19 -16.69
CA GLU A 7 -7.93 13.74 -16.47
C GLU A 7 -6.53 13.32 -16.03
N GLU A 8 -5.47 13.86 -16.64
CA GLU A 8 -4.09 13.60 -16.20
C GLU A 8 -3.88 14.00 -14.73
N THR A 9 -4.51 15.07 -14.26
CA THR A 9 -4.33 15.53 -12.87
C THR A 9 -5.09 14.67 -11.86
N ARG A 10 -6.25 14.09 -12.21
CA ARG A 10 -6.95 13.17 -11.30
C ARG A 10 -6.34 11.77 -11.34
N VAL A 11 -6.14 11.23 -12.52
CA VAL A 11 -5.54 9.89 -12.73
C VAL A 11 -4.11 9.84 -12.19
N TYR A 12 -3.30 10.90 -12.35
CA TYR A 12 -1.96 10.94 -11.76
C TYR A 12 -1.97 11.01 -10.23
N GLN A 13 -2.96 11.70 -9.64
CA GLN A 13 -3.06 11.82 -8.19
C GLN A 13 -3.56 10.52 -7.56
N GLU A 14 -4.49 9.83 -8.21
CA GLU A 14 -4.95 8.49 -7.83
C GLU A 14 -3.81 7.47 -7.99
N ALA A 15 -3.16 7.40 -9.15
CA ALA A 15 -2.06 6.45 -9.40
C ALA A 15 -0.82 6.70 -8.53
N LYS A 16 -0.60 7.93 -8.06
CA LYS A 16 0.50 8.25 -7.12
C LYS A 16 0.17 7.83 -5.70
N GLN A 17 -1.09 7.91 -5.30
CA GLN A 17 -1.55 7.47 -3.99
C GLN A 17 -1.61 5.93 -3.91
N GLU A 18 -2.13 5.28 -4.95
CA GLU A 18 -2.18 3.81 -5.07
C GLU A 18 -0.77 3.22 -5.01
N ARG A 19 0.19 3.75 -5.77
CA ARG A 19 1.59 3.26 -5.70
C ARG A 19 2.21 3.38 -4.32
N ARG A 20 1.83 4.40 -3.53
CA ARG A 20 2.37 4.56 -2.18
C ARG A 20 1.78 3.54 -1.21
N GLU A 21 0.52 3.18 -1.41
CA GLU A 21 -0.16 2.18 -0.60
C GLU A 21 0.31 0.77 -0.99
N GLU A 22 0.34 0.44 -2.27
CA GLU A 22 0.90 -0.82 -2.79
C GLU A 22 2.33 -1.08 -2.33
N LEU A 23 3.22 -0.09 -2.41
CA LEU A 23 4.60 -0.24 -1.93
C LEU A 23 4.67 -0.52 -0.43
N LYS A 24 3.77 0.05 0.37
CA LYS A 24 3.72 -0.22 1.81
C LYS A 24 3.19 -1.63 2.10
N LEU A 25 2.18 -2.08 1.37
CA LEU A 25 1.63 -3.42 1.47
C LEU A 25 2.69 -4.48 1.12
N GLU A 26 3.38 -4.31 -0.01
CA GLU A 26 4.43 -5.22 -0.46
C GLU A 26 5.58 -5.32 0.57
N LEU A 27 5.96 -4.19 1.17
CA LEU A 27 6.98 -4.16 2.22
C LEU A 27 6.51 -4.90 3.47
N VAL A 28 5.27 -4.68 3.93
CA VAL A 28 4.69 -5.41 5.07
C VAL A 28 4.77 -6.92 4.82
N SER A 29 4.23 -7.40 3.70
CA SER A 29 4.22 -8.82 3.36
C SER A 29 5.63 -9.41 3.25
N ARG A 30 6.56 -8.66 2.65
CA ARG A 30 7.97 -9.08 2.52
C ARG A 30 8.68 -9.21 3.87
N PHE A 31 8.44 -8.29 4.81
CA PHE A 31 9.04 -8.36 6.14
C PHE A 31 8.45 -9.50 6.98
N LEU A 32 7.13 -9.69 6.93
CA LEU A 32 6.47 -10.83 7.59
C LEU A 32 6.95 -12.16 7.01
N ALA A 33 7.07 -12.28 5.68
CA ALA A 33 7.63 -13.46 5.02
C ALA A 33 9.10 -13.73 5.38
N ARG A 34 9.83 -12.71 5.82
CA ARG A 34 11.20 -12.83 6.34
C ARG A 34 11.27 -13.31 7.79
N GLY A 35 10.12 -13.47 8.45
CA GLY A 35 9.98 -13.92 9.84
C GLY A 35 9.92 -12.79 10.88
N MET A 36 9.74 -11.53 10.44
CA MET A 36 9.53 -10.38 11.33
C MET A 36 8.12 -10.42 11.93
N SER A 37 7.95 -9.94 13.17
CA SER A 37 6.62 -9.84 13.79
C SER A 37 5.84 -8.62 13.27
N MET A 38 4.50 -8.64 13.40
CA MET A 38 3.66 -7.51 12.99
C MET A 38 4.01 -6.22 13.76
N GLU A 39 4.46 -6.34 15.01
CA GLU A 39 4.90 -5.26 15.87
C GLU A 39 6.20 -4.63 15.38
N GLU A 40 7.18 -5.45 15.00
CA GLU A 40 8.45 -4.98 14.46
C GLU A 40 8.24 -4.30 13.10
N VAL A 41 7.38 -4.86 12.24
CA VAL A 41 7.01 -4.25 10.95
C VAL A 41 6.30 -2.92 11.16
N ALA A 42 5.35 -2.86 12.09
CA ALA A 42 4.63 -1.65 12.45
C ALA A 42 5.60 -0.55 12.90
N GLN A 43 6.53 -0.88 13.79
CA GLN A 43 7.54 0.07 14.26
C GLN A 43 8.50 0.51 13.13
N LEU A 44 8.93 -0.41 12.27
CA LEU A 44 9.87 -0.13 11.19
C LEU A 44 9.27 0.75 10.09
N LEU A 45 7.99 0.55 9.77
CA LEU A 45 7.27 1.27 8.72
C LEU A 45 6.47 2.47 9.24
N ASP A 46 6.56 2.76 10.55
CA ASP A 46 5.75 3.77 11.24
C ASP A 46 4.24 3.58 10.98
N LEU A 47 3.82 2.32 11.04
CA LEU A 47 2.44 1.88 10.87
C LEU A 47 1.89 1.39 12.21
N THR A 48 0.56 1.30 12.30
CA THR A 48 -0.09 0.61 13.42
C THR A 48 -0.22 -0.88 13.12
N ILE A 49 -0.32 -1.70 14.17
CA ILE A 49 -0.59 -3.15 14.03
C ILE A 49 -1.83 -3.40 13.17
N GLU A 50 -2.88 -2.59 13.36
CA GLU A 50 -4.09 -2.65 12.55
C GLU A 50 -3.83 -2.41 11.05
N GLN A 51 -2.95 -1.45 10.72
CA GLN A 51 -2.57 -1.19 9.32
C GLN A 51 -1.75 -2.35 8.73
N VAL A 52 -0.86 -2.96 9.53
CA VAL A 52 -0.10 -4.15 9.12
C VAL A 52 -1.03 -5.34 8.91
N ARG A 53 -2.03 -5.56 9.76
CA ARG A 53 -3.03 -6.61 9.56
C ARG A 53 -3.88 -6.36 8.32
N LEU A 54 -4.46 -5.17 8.19
CA LEU A 54 -5.24 -4.79 7.01
C LEU A 54 -4.42 -4.95 5.74
N ALA A 55 -3.13 -4.66 5.79
CA ALA A 55 -2.23 -4.83 4.66
C ALA A 55 -2.15 -6.29 4.18
N THR A 56 -2.03 -7.23 5.11
CA THR A 56 -2.03 -8.67 4.80
C THR A 56 -3.39 -9.18 4.31
N GLU A 57 -4.49 -8.59 4.79
CA GLU A 57 -5.86 -8.95 4.37
C GLU A 57 -6.19 -8.44 2.96
N GLN A 58 -5.66 -7.27 2.57
CA GLN A 58 -5.86 -6.66 1.24
C GLN A 58 -5.03 -7.33 0.14
N GLU A 59 -3.80 -7.78 0.42
CA GLU A 59 -3.01 -8.59 -0.52
C GLU A 59 -3.76 -9.87 -0.93
N SER A 60 -4.39 -10.52 0.06
CA SER A 60 -5.18 -11.74 -0.17
C SER A 60 -6.40 -11.51 -1.07
N SER A 61 -6.90 -10.28 -1.16
CA SER A 61 -8.10 -9.92 -1.95
C SER A 61 -7.76 -9.41 -3.36
N THR A 62 -6.50 -9.08 -3.65
CA THR A 62 -6.06 -8.51 -4.94
C THR A 62 -5.39 -9.54 -5.88
N SER A 63 -5.28 -10.80 -5.47
CA SER A 63 -4.76 -11.94 -6.28
C SER A 63 -5.85 -12.78 -6.98
N THR A 64 -7.00 -12.22 -7.36
CA THR A 64 -8.02 -12.90 -8.18
C THR A 64 -8.21 -12.23 -9.53
#